data_AF-A0A9W6KME4-F1
#
_entry.id   AF-A0A9W6KME4-F1
#
_cell.length_a   1.000
_cell.length_b   1.000
_cell.length_c   1.000
_cell.angle_alpha   90.00
_cell.angle_beta   90.00
_cell.angle_gamma   90.00
#
_symmetry.space_group_name_H-M   'P 1'
#
loop_
_entity.id
_entity.type
_entity.pdbx_description
1 polymer ?
#
loop_
_entity_poly.entity_id
_entity_poly.type
_entity_poly.pdbx_seq_one_letter_code
_entity_poly.pdbx_strand_id
1 'polypeptide(L)'
;MTRPIRLKDADRACLRQIRQRCPELDRTTEYVRAFAVMMTERQGHRLEHWLTTIEGDDLPALRSLTVGMRRDQDAITNGLTLTYSSGAVEGAVTRAKAVKRAMYGRANLDLLRKRILAKT
;
A
#
# COMPACT_ATOMS: atom_id res chain seq x y z
N MET A 1 -2.32 7.41 -4.83
CA MET A 1 -1.87 8.58 -4.05
C MET A 1 -2.03 9.85 -4.88
N THR A 2 -2.77 10.84 -4.39
CA THR A 2 -2.92 12.12 -5.07
C THR A 2 -1.57 12.82 -5.15
N ARG A 3 -1.12 13.16 -6.37
CA ARG A 3 0.11 13.94 -6.52
C ARG A 3 -0.10 15.31 -5.86
N PRO A 4 0.85 15.81 -5.04
CA PRO A 4 0.68 17.07 -4.29
C PRO A 4 0.39 18.28 -5.17
N ILE A 5 0.90 18.25 -6.40
CA ILE A 5 0.66 19.27 -7.43
C ILE A 5 -0.82 19.37 -7.84
N ARG A 6 -1.64 18.34 -7.56
CA ARG A 6 -3.08 18.30 -7.85
C ARG A 6 -3.96 18.80 -6.70
N LEU A 7 -3.39 19.18 -5.55
CA LEU A 7 -4.15 19.77 -4.45
C LEU A 7 -4.56 21.21 -4.80
N LYS A 8 -5.68 21.70 -4.25
CA LYS A 8 -6.01 23.14 -4.34
C LYS A 8 -5.02 23.94 -3.48
N ASP A 9 -4.84 25.23 -3.76
CA ASP A 9 -3.91 26.08 -3.01
C ASP A 9 -4.23 26.15 -1.51
N ALA A 10 -5.52 26.24 -1.17
CA ALA A 10 -5.98 26.21 0.21
C ALA A 10 -5.58 24.91 0.93
N ASP A 11 -5.75 23.75 0.28
CA ASP A 11 -5.38 22.45 0.84
C ASP A 11 -3.86 22.32 1.01
N ARG A 12 -3.08 22.83 0.05
CA ARG A 12 -1.60 22.87 0.16
C ARG A 12 -1.15 23.72 1.34
N ALA A 13 -1.75 24.88 1.53
CA ALA A 13 -1.42 25.79 2.63
C ALA A 13 -1.76 25.17 3.98
N CYS A 14 -2.97 24.59 4.11
CA CYS A 14 -3.40 23.90 5.32
C CYS A 14 -2.47 22.72 5.67
N LEU A 15 -2.16 21.86 4.70
CA LEU A 15 -1.27 20.71 4.90
C LEU A 15 0.14 21.14 5.31
N ARG A 16 0.64 22.26 4.78
CA ARG A 16 1.93 22.83 5.19
C ARG A 16 1.90 23.29 6.64
N GLN A 17 0.86 24.00 7.06
CA GLN A 17 0.72 24.45 8.45
C GLN A 17 0.64 23.29 9.44
N ILE A 18 -0.10 22.22 9.10
CA ILE A 18 -0.20 21.02 9.94
C ILE A 18 1.17 20.36 10.11
N ARG A 19 1.92 20.18 9.00
CA ARG A 19 3.26 19.58 9.04
C ARG A 19 4.26 20.41 9.84
N GLN A 20 4.20 21.73 9.76
CA GLN A 20 5.04 22.62 10.56
C GLN A 20 4.79 22.53 12.07
N ARG A 21 3.58 22.14 12.48
CA ARG A 21 3.19 22.03 13.89
C ARG A 21 3.45 20.65 14.49
N CYS A 22 3.70 19.63 13.67
CA CYS A 22 3.92 18.26 14.11
C CYS A 22 5.09 17.65 13.32
N PRO A 23 6.32 17.72 13.85
CA PRO A 23 7.52 17.17 13.22
C PRO A 23 7.41 15.68 12.90
N GLU A 24 6.67 14.92 13.69
CA GLU A 24 6.43 13.50 13.49
C GLU A 24 5.59 13.24 12.24
N LEU A 25 4.54 14.05 12.02
CA LEU A 25 3.74 14.00 10.79
C LEU A 25 4.53 14.46 9.58
N ASP A 26 5.43 15.43 9.77
CA ASP A 26 6.32 15.90 8.71
C ASP A 26 7.25 14.79 8.21
N ARG A 27 7.98 14.16 9.13
CA ARG A 27 8.86 13.01 8.82
C ARG A 27 8.08 11.81 8.27
N THR A 28 6.94 11.47 8.87
CA THR A 28 6.08 10.39 8.34
C THR A 28 5.69 10.66 6.89
N THR A 29 5.36 11.91 6.57
CA THR A 29 5.03 12.32 5.21
C THR A 29 6.22 12.15 4.27
N GLU A 30 7.45 12.43 4.72
CA GLU A 30 8.66 12.21 3.94
C GLU A 30 8.89 10.72 3.62
N TYR A 31 8.80 9.84 4.61
CA TYR A 31 8.94 8.39 4.40
C TYR A 31 7.90 7.83 3.44
N VAL A 32 6.63 8.22 3.60
CA VAL A 32 5.54 7.80 2.72
C VAL A 32 5.77 8.29 1.29
N ARG A 33 6.28 9.51 1.11
CA ARG A 33 6.63 10.06 -0.21
C ARG A 33 7.81 9.33 -0.85
N ALA A 34 8.86 9.08 -0.09
CA ALA A 34 10.02 8.33 -0.56
C ALA A 34 9.63 6.92 -1.00
N PHE A 35 8.78 6.24 -0.24
CA PHE A 35 8.24 4.93 -0.62
C PHE A 35 7.38 4.99 -1.89
N ALA A 36 6.54 6.02 -2.04
CA ALA A 36 5.73 6.21 -3.24
C ALA A 36 6.58 6.43 -4.50
N VAL A 37 7.68 7.19 -4.38
CA VAL A 37 8.66 7.35 -5.46
C VAL A 37 9.29 6.00 -5.79
N MET A 38 9.76 5.27 -4.78
CA MET A 38 10.35 3.93 -4.95
C MET A 38 9.43 2.97 -5.71
N MET A 39 8.14 2.98 -5.37
CA MET A 39 7.11 2.17 -6.03
C MET A 39 6.85 2.62 -7.48
N THR A 40 6.76 3.93 -7.71
CA THR A 40 6.43 4.48 -9.05
C THR A 40 7.61 4.32 -10.02
N GLU A 41 8.83 4.46 -9.52
CA GLU A 41 10.08 4.39 -10.29
C GLU A 41 10.71 2.99 -10.28
N ARG A 42 10.06 2.02 -9.63
CA ARG A 42 10.51 0.63 -9.51
C ARG A 42 11.93 0.47 -8.94
N GLN A 43 12.20 1.13 -7.81
CA GLN A 43 13.51 1.19 -7.17
C GLN A 43 13.62 0.24 -5.97
N GLY A 44 13.22 -1.03 -6.09
CA GLY A 44 13.26 -1.98 -4.98
C GLY A 44 14.63 -2.14 -4.31
N HIS A 45 15.73 -1.90 -5.02
CA HIS A 45 17.09 -1.86 -4.45
C HIS A 45 17.27 -0.83 -3.32
N ARG A 46 16.41 0.19 -3.23
CA ARG A 46 16.44 1.22 -2.17
C ARG A 46 15.70 0.81 -0.89
N LEU A 47 14.97 -0.32 -0.91
CA LEU A 47 14.13 -0.75 0.20
C LEU A 47 14.93 -0.96 1.48
N GLU A 48 16.09 -1.60 1.41
CA GLU A 48 16.95 -1.87 2.58
C GLU A 48 17.36 -0.57 3.29
N HIS A 49 17.82 0.42 2.52
CA HIS A 49 18.19 1.71 3.05
C HIS A 49 16.99 2.42 3.68
N TRP A 50 15.83 2.39 3.01
CA TRP A 50 14.62 3.01 3.53
C TRP A 50 14.13 2.38 4.84
N LEU A 51 14.18 1.05 4.96
CA LEU A 51 13.84 0.33 6.20
C LEU A 51 14.79 0.69 7.34
N THR A 52 16.10 0.67 7.07
CA THR A 52 17.14 1.00 8.07
C THR A 52 16.99 2.43 8.58
N THR A 53 16.67 3.39 7.71
CA THR A 53 16.46 4.79 8.10
C THR A 53 15.27 4.95 9.04
N ILE A 54 14.14 4.28 8.76
CA ILE A 54 12.95 4.33 9.63
C ILE A 54 13.22 3.64 10.98
N GLU A 55 13.98 2.55 10.98
CA GLU A 55 14.34 1.81 12.20
C GLU A 55 15.17 2.67 13.16
N GLY A 56 15.99 3.59 12.62
CA GLY A 56 16.76 4.57 13.39
C GLY A 56 15.99 5.81 13.84
N ASP A 57 14.79 6.06 13.33
CA ASP A 57 13.98 7.25 13.62
C ASP A 57 13.00 7.00 14.78
N ASP A 58 12.60 8.06 15.50
CA ASP A 58 11.68 8.00 16.63
C ASP A 58 10.21 8.08 16.17
N LEU A 59 9.81 7.11 15.33
CA LEU A 59 8.44 6.97 14.83
C LEU A 59 7.92 5.54 15.12
N PRO A 60 7.41 5.27 16.34
CA PRO A 60 7.06 3.91 16.78
C PRO A 60 6.10 3.17 15.84
N ALA A 61 5.11 3.89 15.28
CA ALA A 61 4.16 3.31 14.35
C ALA A 61 4.81 2.86 13.03
N LEU A 62 5.75 3.65 12.49
CA LEU A 62 6.49 3.26 11.27
C LEU A 62 7.52 2.18 11.57
N ARG A 63 8.15 2.19 12.74
CA ARG A 63 9.05 1.10 13.15
C ARG A 63 8.31 -0.23 13.27
N SER A 64 7.07 -0.23 13.79
CA SER A 64 6.25 -1.45 13.79
C SER A 64 5.90 -1.92 12.37
N LEU A 65 5.77 -1.01 11.40
CA LEU A 65 5.55 -1.37 10.00
C LEU A 65 6.80 -2.07 9.41
N THR A 66 8.01 -1.58 9.71
CA THR A 66 9.23 -2.20 9.17
C THR A 66 9.38 -3.65 9.61
N VAL A 67 8.95 -4.01 10.83
CA VAL A 67 8.95 -5.41 11.29
C VAL A 67 8.18 -6.34 10.37
N GLY A 68 7.00 -5.92 9.89
CA GLY A 68 6.23 -6.68 8.92
C GLY A 68 6.93 -6.74 7.56
N MET A 69 7.45 -5.59 7.11
CA MET A 69 8.14 -5.50 5.82
C MET A 69 9.44 -6.31 5.77
N ARG A 70 10.16 -6.45 6.88
CA ARG A 70 11.36 -7.29 7.01
C ARG A 70 11.05 -8.77 6.78
N ARG A 71 9.90 -9.26 7.27
CA ARG A 71 9.47 -10.65 7.06
C ARG A 71 9.18 -10.96 5.60
N ASP A 72 8.63 -9.99 4.88
CA ASP A 72 8.24 -10.11 3.47
C ASP A 72 9.19 -9.34 2.53
N GLN A 73 10.44 -9.10 2.95
CA GLN A 73 11.34 -8.17 2.27
C GLN A 73 11.58 -8.53 0.80
N ASP A 74 11.77 -9.81 0.49
CA ASP A 74 11.95 -10.28 -0.89
C ASP A 74 10.70 -10.04 -1.73
N ALA A 75 9.51 -10.33 -1.18
CA ALA A 75 8.25 -10.11 -1.86
C ALA A 75 8.00 -8.62 -2.13
N ILE A 76 8.30 -7.75 -1.16
CA ILE A 76 8.18 -6.30 -1.30
C ILE A 76 9.21 -5.77 -2.30
N THR A 77 10.45 -6.25 -2.25
CA THR A 77 11.51 -5.88 -3.21
C THR A 77 11.08 -6.22 -4.64
N ASN A 78 10.52 -7.42 -4.85
CA ASN A 78 9.95 -7.83 -6.13
C ASN A 78 8.78 -6.94 -6.55
N GLY A 79 7.84 -6.64 -5.63
CA GLY A 79 6.73 -5.72 -5.88
C GLY A 79 7.16 -4.29 -6.23
N LEU A 80 8.33 -3.87 -5.76
CA LEU A 80 8.95 -2.58 -6.03
C LEU A 80 9.93 -2.61 -7.22
N THR A 81 10.11 -3.73 -7.91
CA THR A 81 11.10 -3.86 -9.00
C THR A 81 10.47 -4.37 -10.29
N LEU A 82 9.61 -5.37 -10.18
CA LEU A 82 9.02 -6.03 -11.34
C LEU A 82 7.90 -5.18 -11.96
N THR A 83 7.62 -5.45 -13.23
CA THR A 83 6.49 -4.82 -13.94
C THR A 83 5.14 -5.47 -13.62
N TYR A 84 5.16 -6.64 -12.99
CA TYR A 84 3.98 -7.39 -12.62
C TYR A 84 3.28 -6.77 -11.40
N SER A 85 1.95 -6.88 -11.37
CA SER A 85 1.15 -6.47 -10.23
C SER A 85 0.09 -7.52 -9.89
N SER A 86 -0.27 -7.63 -8.61
CA SER A 86 -1.36 -8.49 -8.16
C SER A 86 -2.75 -7.94 -8.52
N GLY A 87 -2.86 -6.84 -9.26
CA GLY A 87 -4.15 -6.15 -9.48
C GLY A 87 -5.23 -7.02 -10.14
N ALA A 88 -4.86 -7.82 -11.14
CA ALA A 88 -5.81 -8.74 -11.79
C ALA A 88 -6.26 -9.87 -10.83
N VAL A 89 -5.32 -10.40 -10.05
CA VAL A 89 -5.57 -11.44 -9.04
C VAL A 89 -6.47 -10.91 -7.93
N GLU A 90 -6.14 -9.74 -7.37
CA GLU A 90 -6.95 -9.06 -6.35
C GLU A 90 -8.35 -8.71 -6.86
N GLY A 91 -8.46 -8.31 -8.14
CA GLY A 91 -9.76 -8.11 -8.79
C GLY A 91 -10.59 -9.39 -8.82
N ALA A 92 -9.99 -10.53 -9.19
CA ALA A 92 -10.66 -11.83 -9.19
C ALA A 92 -11.07 -12.27 -7.77
N VAL A 93 -10.17 -12.13 -6.80
CA VAL A 93 -10.43 -12.43 -5.38
C VAL A 93 -11.56 -11.56 -4.84
N THR A 94 -11.58 -10.27 -5.17
CA THR A 94 -12.64 -9.33 -4.76
C THR A 94 -13.99 -9.74 -5.32
N ARG A 95 -14.08 -10.10 -6.61
CA ARG A 95 -15.32 -10.61 -7.21
C ARG A 95 -15.79 -11.90 -6.54
N ALA A 96 -14.89 -12.85 -6.30
CA ALA A 96 -15.23 -14.10 -5.63
C ALA A 96 -15.75 -13.84 -4.20
N LYS A 97 -15.09 -12.96 -3.45
CA LYS A 97 -15.52 -12.54 -2.11
C LYS A 97 -16.88 -11.83 -2.14
N ALA A 98 -17.17 -11.02 -3.16
CA ALA A 98 -18.46 -10.36 -3.32
C ALA A 98 -19.60 -11.38 -3.53
N VAL A 99 -19.41 -12.37 -4.41
CA VAL A 99 -20.38 -13.46 -4.60
C VAL A 99 -20.61 -14.23 -3.29
N LYS A 100 -19.53 -14.56 -2.57
CA LYS A 100 -19.65 -15.25 -1.27
C LYS A 100 -20.43 -14.43 -0.24
N ARG A 101 -20.19 -13.12 -0.18
CA ARG A 101 -20.88 -12.20 0.74
C ARG A 101 -22.36 -12.00 0.39
N ALA A 102 -22.70 -11.92 -0.90
CA ALA A 102 -24.09 -11.89 -1.36
C ALA A 102 -24.88 -13.16 -0.97
N MET A 103 -24.17 -14.24 -0.62
CA MET A 103 -24.74 -15.50 -0.15
C MET A 103 -24.52 -15.72 1.36
N TYR A 104 -24.35 -14.64 2.12
CA TYR A 104 -24.18 -14.66 3.59
C TYR A 104 -23.03 -15.56 4.06
N GLY A 105 -21.97 -15.70 3.25
CA GLY A 105 -20.82 -16.53 3.57
C GLY A 105 -21.03 -18.04 3.34
N ARG A 106 -22.24 -18.48 2.97
CA ARG A 106 -22.63 -19.90 2.91
C ARG A 106 -22.26 -20.61 1.62
N ALA A 107 -21.69 -19.89 0.65
CA ALA A 107 -21.22 -20.50 -0.59
C ALA A 107 -19.91 -21.27 -0.36
N ASN A 108 -19.97 -22.60 -0.46
CA ASN A 108 -18.80 -23.47 -0.52
C ASN A 108 -18.08 -23.35 -1.88
N LEU A 109 -16.94 -24.03 -2.04
CA LEU A 109 -16.12 -23.90 -3.24
C LEU A 109 -16.88 -24.30 -4.52
N ASP A 110 -17.63 -25.40 -4.49
CA ASP A 110 -18.39 -25.86 -5.66
C ASP A 110 -19.46 -24.86 -6.09
N LEU A 111 -20.18 -24.28 -5.12
CA LEU A 111 -21.20 -23.27 -5.40
C LEU A 111 -20.58 -21.97 -5.90
N LEU A 112 -19.46 -21.53 -5.31
CA LEU A 112 -18.71 -20.38 -5.81
C LEU A 112 -18.23 -20.60 -7.24
N ARG A 113 -17.67 -21.78 -7.53
CA ARG A 113 -17.20 -22.15 -8.86
C ARG A 113 -18.35 -22.08 -9.87
N LYS A 114 -19.51 -22.67 -9.54
CA LYS A 114 -20.72 -22.59 -10.39
C LYS A 114 -21.12 -21.13 -10.62
N ARG A 115 -21.22 -20.29 -9.57
CA ARG A 115 -21.66 -18.89 -9.75
C ARG A 115 -20.65 -17.99 -10.47
N ILE A 116 -19.37 -18.28 -10.38
CA ILE A 116 -18.31 -17.50 -11.05
C ILE A 116 -18.16 -17.92 -12.51
N LEU A 117 -18.20 -19.22 -12.80
CA LEU A 117 -17.98 -19.77 -14.15
C LEU A 117 -19.26 -19.81 -14.99
N ALA A 118 -20.44 -20.00 -14.38
CA ALA A 118 -21.72 -20.04 -15.10
C ALA A 118 -22.28 -18.64 -15.41
N LYS A 119 -21.41 -17.66 -15.65
CA LYS A 119 -21.85 -16.35 -16.14
C LYS A 119 -22.48 -16.52 -17.53
N THR A 120 -23.81 -16.47 -17.57
CA THR A 120 -24.64 -16.11 -18.72
C THR A 120 -24.42 -14.65 -19.11
#